data_AF-A0A4S4AS37-F1
#
_entry.id   AF-A0A4S4AS37-F1
#
_cell.length_a   1.000
_cell.length_b   1.000
_cell.length_c   1.000
_cell.angle_alpha   90.00
_cell.angle_beta   90.00
_cell.angle_gamma   90.00
#
_symmetry.space_group_name_H-M   'P 1'
#
loop_
_entity.id
_entity.type
_entity.pdbx_description
1 polymer ?
#
loop_
_entity_poly.entity_id
_entity_poly.type
_entity_poly.pdbx_seq_one_letter_code
_entity_poly.pdbx_strand_id
1 'polypeptide(L)'
;MRLSARLLVPCLAAVLLAGCGMRFVYTQLDWLLPWYARDYVTLEPVQRSELDRRLGALLDWHCRDQLPAYVVLLRDAQAALRDGPVTAARLEEFLLRGEALWDRLMQAVAPDAAGLLAELSDAQVAELGAAFERRNAEAREEFLEGRPADLRERRIARMEKRLQRWFGRLNAAQRARIGEWNNALMLDGEAWLARRVAWQQALLAALEQRADRAALAREVEALLRTPQEGWTAEYRAQAAYNREQTLALLADIANSATPRQRKHLLAEVGGLAGQFDGLACRAPAGQAA
;
A
#
# COMPACT_ATOMS: atom_id res chain seq x y z
N MET A 1 25.29 1.06 43.60
CA MET A 1 25.03 2.09 42.56
C MET A 1 26.06 1.95 41.44
N ARG A 2 25.58 1.60 40.24
CA ARG A 2 26.12 1.83 38.89
C ARG A 2 25.53 0.74 38.00
N LEU A 3 24.21 0.85 37.80
CA LEU A 3 23.51 0.19 36.68
C LEU A 3 24.10 0.81 35.41
N SER A 4 25.05 0.07 34.85
CA SER A 4 25.88 0.44 33.72
C SER A 4 25.02 0.88 32.54
N ALA A 5 25.23 2.11 32.08
CA ALA A 5 24.66 2.70 30.87
C ALA A 5 24.92 1.90 29.57
N ARG A 6 25.55 0.72 29.65
CA ARG A 6 25.87 -0.18 28.54
C ARG A 6 24.68 -0.98 28.01
N LEU A 7 23.59 -1.11 28.77
CA LEU A 7 22.33 -1.71 28.30
C LEU A 7 21.36 -0.69 27.69
N LEU A 8 21.60 0.62 27.89
CA LEU A 8 20.80 1.68 27.27
C LEU A 8 21.18 1.94 25.81
N VAL A 9 22.43 1.69 25.42
CA VAL A 9 22.94 1.93 24.05
C VAL A 9 22.33 1.01 22.98
N PRO A 10 22.25 -0.34 23.15
CA PRO A 10 21.63 -1.18 22.13
C PRO A 10 20.09 -1.02 22.06
N CYS A 11 19.43 -0.69 23.17
CA CYS A 11 18.00 -0.35 23.17
C CYS A 11 17.73 1.01 22.49
N LEU A 12 18.61 2.00 22.63
CA LEU A 12 18.51 3.28 21.93
C LEU A 12 18.80 3.12 20.43
N ALA A 13 19.77 2.27 20.04
CA ALA A 13 20.07 1.96 18.64
C ALA A 13 18.92 1.21 17.93
N ALA A 14 18.24 0.29 18.62
CA ALA A 14 17.06 -0.40 18.06
C ALA A 14 15.86 0.55 17.87
N VAL A 15 15.70 1.56 18.73
CA VAL A 15 14.68 2.60 18.58
C VAL A 15 15.03 3.59 17.47
N LEU A 16 16.32 3.90 17.28
CA LEU A 16 16.80 4.78 16.19
C LEU A 16 16.71 4.10 14.81
N LEU A 17 16.91 2.79 14.72
CA LEU A 17 16.85 2.03 13.45
C LEU A 17 15.42 1.88 12.89
N ALA A 18 14.39 1.93 13.73
CA ALA A 18 13.00 1.85 13.26
C ALA A 18 12.58 3.07 12.42
N GLY A 19 13.15 4.26 12.69
CA GLY A 19 12.96 5.47 11.89
C GLY A 19 13.97 5.62 10.74
N CYS A 20 15.22 5.19 10.95
CA CYS A 20 16.25 5.22 9.90
C CYS A 20 16.00 4.21 8.78
N GLY A 21 15.35 3.07 9.06
CA GLY A 21 15.02 2.08 8.03
C GLY A 21 14.10 2.64 6.94
N MET A 22 13.05 3.38 7.33
CA MET A 22 12.14 3.99 6.35
C MET A 22 12.80 5.12 5.59
N ARG A 23 13.59 5.98 6.26
CA ARG A 23 14.36 7.01 5.57
C ARG A 23 15.36 6.43 4.58
N PHE A 24 16.09 5.39 5.00
CA PHE A 24 17.01 4.66 4.15
C PHE A 24 16.27 4.05 2.95
N VAL A 25 15.22 3.26 3.16
CA VAL A 25 14.43 2.66 2.06
C VAL A 25 13.88 3.73 1.11
N TYR A 26 13.34 4.83 1.64
CA TYR A 26 12.80 5.92 0.84
C TYR A 26 13.87 6.59 -0.04
N THR A 27 15.05 6.88 0.53
CA THR A 27 16.19 7.45 -0.21
C THR A 27 16.83 6.48 -1.20
N GLN A 28 16.44 5.21 -1.18
CA GLN A 28 16.93 4.15 -2.06
C GLN A 28 15.85 3.67 -3.03
N LEU A 29 14.69 4.34 -3.09
CA LEU A 29 13.59 3.93 -3.97
C LEU A 29 13.97 4.02 -5.45
N ASP A 30 14.82 4.99 -5.80
CA ASP A 30 15.47 5.15 -7.10
C ASP A 30 16.23 3.88 -7.52
N TRP A 31 16.81 3.14 -6.59
CA TRP A 31 17.47 1.85 -6.86
C TRP A 31 16.53 0.64 -6.70
N LEU A 32 15.64 0.64 -5.70
CA LEU A 32 14.76 -0.48 -5.38
C LEU A 32 13.67 -0.70 -6.43
N LEU A 33 13.07 0.38 -6.95
CA LEU A 33 11.96 0.28 -7.90
C LEU A 33 12.42 -0.28 -9.27
N PRO A 34 13.57 0.12 -9.84
CA PRO A 34 14.12 -0.57 -11.01
C PRO A 34 14.46 -2.03 -10.75
N TRP A 35 14.94 -2.39 -9.56
CA TRP A 35 15.18 -3.79 -9.21
C TRP A 35 13.88 -4.60 -9.18
N TYR A 36 12.82 -4.06 -8.59
CA TYR A 36 11.49 -4.68 -8.60
C TYR A 36 10.91 -4.77 -10.03
N ALA A 37 11.10 -3.75 -10.87
CA ALA A 37 10.63 -3.76 -12.25
C ALA A 37 11.26 -4.87 -13.10
N ARG A 38 12.49 -5.31 -12.77
CA ARG A 38 13.17 -6.43 -13.46
C ARG A 38 12.46 -7.77 -13.29
N ASP A 39 11.64 -7.93 -12.25
CA ASP A 39 10.82 -9.15 -12.11
C ASP A 39 9.72 -9.25 -13.17
N TYR A 40 9.45 -8.13 -13.88
CA TYR A 40 8.43 -8.00 -14.90
C TYR A 40 9.02 -7.78 -16.29
N VAL A 41 10.02 -6.92 -16.43
CA VAL A 41 10.61 -6.55 -17.72
C VAL A 41 12.08 -6.17 -17.59
N THR A 42 12.92 -6.67 -18.49
CA THR A 42 14.34 -6.38 -18.54
C THR A 42 14.57 -5.07 -19.28
N LEU A 43 14.78 -3.99 -18.53
CA LEU A 43 15.04 -2.66 -19.08
C LEU A 43 16.48 -2.50 -19.61
N GLU A 44 16.59 -1.92 -20.80
CA GLU A 44 17.86 -1.50 -21.41
C GLU A 44 18.52 -0.35 -20.64
N PRO A 45 19.83 -0.13 -20.76
CA PRO A 45 20.52 0.94 -20.04
C PRO A 45 19.88 2.33 -20.22
N VAL A 46 19.42 2.67 -21.43
CA VAL A 46 18.77 3.96 -21.72
C VAL A 46 17.41 4.07 -21.02
N GLN A 47 16.58 3.01 -21.08
CA GLN A 47 15.28 2.97 -20.40
C GLN A 47 15.45 3.04 -18.87
N ARG A 48 16.47 2.38 -18.31
CA ARG A 48 16.79 2.47 -16.87
C ARG A 48 17.17 3.89 -16.46
N SER A 49 18.06 4.54 -17.23
CA SER A 49 18.43 5.93 -16.95
C SER A 49 17.24 6.88 -17.00
N GLU A 50 16.29 6.63 -17.91
CA GLU A 50 15.07 7.43 -18.01
C GLU A 50 14.08 7.15 -16.85
N LEU A 51 13.96 5.89 -16.42
CA LEU A 51 13.21 5.52 -15.23
C LEU A 51 13.77 6.21 -13.99
N ASP A 52 15.09 6.14 -13.78
CA ASP A 52 15.76 6.75 -12.62
C ASP A 52 15.53 8.27 -12.58
N ARG A 53 15.64 8.93 -13.73
CA ARG A 53 15.41 10.39 -13.85
C ARG A 53 13.97 10.77 -13.51
N ARG A 54 12.98 10.05 -14.06
CA ARG A 54 11.54 10.32 -13.78
C ARG A 54 11.19 10.03 -12.34
N LEU A 55 11.69 8.92 -11.81
CA LEU A 55 11.47 8.54 -10.42
C LEU A 55 12.07 9.55 -9.44
N GLY A 56 13.26 10.10 -9.73
CA GLY A 56 13.83 11.20 -8.95
C GLY A 56 12.88 12.41 -8.87
N ALA A 57 12.35 12.86 -10.01
CA ALA A 57 11.39 13.96 -10.05
C ALA A 57 10.08 13.65 -9.29
N LEU A 58 9.58 12.42 -9.42
CA LEU A 58 8.39 11.97 -8.71
C LEU A 58 8.61 11.91 -7.18
N LEU A 59 9.76 11.41 -6.72
CA LEU A 59 10.10 11.35 -5.29
C LEU A 59 10.27 12.75 -4.69
N ASP A 60 10.85 13.67 -5.45
CA ASP A 60 10.96 15.09 -5.12
C ASP A 60 9.60 15.76 -4.95
N TRP A 61 8.67 15.51 -5.87
CA TRP A 61 7.30 15.97 -5.72
C TRP A 61 6.62 15.28 -4.53
N HIS A 62 6.74 13.96 -4.40
CA HIS A 62 6.09 13.21 -3.34
C HIS A 62 6.53 13.68 -1.95
N CYS A 63 7.83 13.98 -1.76
CA CYS A 63 8.32 14.48 -0.49
C CYS A 63 7.88 15.91 -0.19
N ARG A 64 7.74 16.78 -1.19
CA ARG A 64 7.32 18.18 -1.00
C ARG A 64 5.80 18.31 -0.83
N ASP A 65 5.04 17.60 -1.63
CA ASP A 65 3.60 17.82 -1.81
C ASP A 65 2.73 16.77 -1.11
N GLN A 66 3.15 15.50 -1.08
CA GLN A 66 2.30 14.41 -0.61
C GLN A 66 2.61 13.98 0.83
N LEU A 67 3.90 13.85 1.20
CA LEU A 67 4.29 13.48 2.56
C LEU A 67 3.70 14.39 3.64
N PRO A 68 3.68 15.73 3.51
CA PRO A 68 3.01 16.59 4.49
C PRO A 68 1.52 16.28 4.67
N ALA A 69 0.82 15.91 3.59
CA ALA A 69 -0.60 15.56 3.66
C ALA A 69 -0.83 14.21 4.39
N TYR A 70 0.05 13.23 4.20
CA TYR A 70 0.02 11.99 5.00
C TYR A 70 0.30 12.27 6.48
N VAL A 71 1.22 13.19 6.80
CA VAL A 71 1.50 13.59 8.19
C VAL A 71 0.26 14.18 8.85
N VAL A 72 -0.46 15.07 8.17
CA VAL A 72 -1.73 15.64 8.66
C VAL A 72 -2.75 14.53 8.89
N LEU A 73 -2.95 13.64 7.91
CA LEU A 73 -3.88 12.53 8.01
C LEU A 73 -3.61 11.64 9.24
N LEU A 74 -2.34 11.27 9.46
CA LEU A 74 -1.94 10.41 10.57
C LEU A 74 -2.03 11.11 11.93
N ARG A 75 -1.72 12.42 12.00
CA ARG A 75 -1.88 13.21 13.24
C ARG A 75 -3.36 13.36 13.61
N ASP A 76 -4.23 13.59 12.63
CA ASP A 76 -5.67 13.63 12.83
C ASP A 76 -6.21 12.26 13.30
N ALA A 77 -5.74 11.17 12.70
CA ALA A 77 -6.09 9.82 13.13
C ALA A 77 -5.63 9.55 14.56
N GLN A 78 -4.41 9.98 14.91
CA GLN A 78 -3.90 9.86 16.27
C GLN A 78 -4.74 10.65 17.29
N ALA A 79 -5.18 11.86 16.94
CA ALA A 79 -6.06 12.67 17.77
C ALA A 79 -7.43 11.99 17.94
N ALA A 80 -8.05 11.53 16.85
CA ALA A 80 -9.33 10.83 16.90
C ALA A 80 -9.28 9.57 17.79
N LEU A 81 -8.17 8.83 17.79
CA LEU A 81 -7.97 7.65 18.66
C LEU A 81 -7.88 8.02 20.16
N ARG A 82 -7.60 9.27 20.51
CA ARG A 82 -7.61 9.77 21.89
C ARG A 82 -9.00 10.22 22.33
N ASP A 83 -9.77 10.81 21.42
CA ASP A 83 -10.99 11.58 21.73
C ASP A 83 -12.23 10.73 22.01
N GLY A 84 -12.22 9.42 21.75
CA GLY A 84 -13.36 8.58 22.10
C GLY A 84 -13.32 7.16 21.53
N PRO A 85 -14.45 6.43 21.61
CA PRO A 85 -14.62 5.15 20.93
C PRO A 85 -14.43 5.28 19.41
N VAL A 86 -13.85 4.26 18.80
CA VAL A 86 -13.65 4.20 17.36
C VAL A 86 -14.92 3.62 16.72
N THR A 87 -15.44 4.29 15.69
CA THR A 87 -16.59 3.80 14.91
C THR A 87 -16.16 3.46 13.48
N ALA A 88 -16.86 2.53 12.84
CA ALA A 88 -16.61 2.19 11.44
C ALA A 88 -16.75 3.43 10.52
N ALA A 89 -17.76 4.28 10.76
CA ALA A 89 -17.95 5.53 10.02
C ALA A 89 -16.77 6.50 10.16
N ARG A 90 -16.19 6.62 11.36
CA ARG A 90 -15.00 7.48 11.54
C ARG A 90 -13.78 6.91 10.84
N LEU A 91 -13.61 5.58 10.83
CA LEU A 91 -12.53 4.92 10.07
C LEU A 91 -12.72 5.09 8.56
N GLU A 92 -13.96 5.04 8.08
CA GLU A 92 -14.31 5.29 6.68
C GLU A 92 -13.87 6.68 6.22
N GLU A 93 -14.09 7.72 7.04
CA GLU A 93 -13.62 9.09 6.72
C GLU A 93 -12.09 9.14 6.52
N PHE A 94 -11.31 8.45 7.38
CA PHE A 94 -9.86 8.38 7.23
C PHE A 94 -9.44 7.57 6.01
N LEU A 95 -10.17 6.50 5.70
CA LEU A 95 -9.93 5.67 4.53
C LEU A 95 -10.16 6.47 3.23
N LEU A 96 -11.26 7.21 3.12
CA LEU A 96 -11.56 8.07 1.97
C LEU A 96 -10.49 9.17 1.78
N ARG A 97 -9.99 9.77 2.87
CA ARG A 97 -8.87 10.72 2.79
C ARG A 97 -7.58 10.06 2.31
N GLY A 98 -7.31 8.83 2.73
CA GLY A 98 -6.18 8.04 2.24
C GLY A 98 -6.31 7.68 0.76
N GLU A 99 -7.52 7.30 0.33
CA GLU A 99 -7.83 7.01 -1.09
C GLU A 99 -7.65 8.25 -1.98
N ALA A 100 -8.01 9.44 -1.49
CA ALA A 100 -7.75 10.69 -2.20
C ALA A 100 -6.24 10.98 -2.36
N LEU A 101 -5.42 10.68 -1.35
CA LEU A 101 -3.95 10.79 -1.47
C LEU A 101 -3.39 9.77 -2.46
N TRP A 102 -3.93 8.55 -2.47
CA TRP A 102 -3.57 7.52 -3.44
C TRP A 102 -3.93 7.93 -4.88
N ASP A 103 -5.13 8.46 -5.12
CA ASP A 103 -5.51 8.95 -6.45
C ASP A 103 -4.58 10.07 -6.93
N ARG A 104 -4.25 11.02 -6.04
CA ARG A 104 -3.28 12.08 -6.34
C ARG A 104 -1.90 11.51 -6.69
N LEU A 105 -1.45 10.44 -6.02
CA LEU A 105 -0.21 9.73 -6.37
C LEU A 105 -0.30 9.13 -7.77
N MET A 106 -1.37 8.38 -8.06
CA MET A 106 -1.55 7.74 -9.36
C MET A 106 -1.65 8.77 -10.49
N GLN A 107 -2.28 9.92 -10.25
CA GLN A 107 -2.32 11.04 -11.20
C GLN A 107 -0.91 11.58 -11.52
N ALA A 108 -0.02 11.67 -10.53
CA ALA A 108 1.36 12.11 -10.77
C ALA A 108 2.22 11.01 -11.44
N VAL A 109 1.95 9.74 -11.15
CA VAL A 109 2.68 8.59 -11.70
C VAL A 109 2.32 8.31 -13.15
N ALA A 110 1.04 8.44 -13.52
CA ALA A 110 0.51 7.96 -14.80
C ALA A 110 1.25 8.50 -16.04
N PRO A 111 1.58 9.80 -16.15
CA PRO A 111 2.28 10.32 -17.33
C PRO A 111 3.68 9.74 -17.50
N ASP A 112 4.42 9.59 -16.39
CA ASP A 112 5.77 9.01 -16.41
C ASP A 112 5.73 7.52 -16.71
N ALA A 113 4.76 6.80 -16.13
CA ALA A 113 4.54 5.39 -16.43
C ALA A 113 4.21 5.18 -17.91
N ALA A 114 3.28 5.96 -18.48
CA ALA A 114 2.93 5.88 -19.89
C ALA A 114 4.13 6.18 -20.81
N GLY A 115 4.93 7.20 -20.45
CA GLY A 115 6.15 7.53 -21.19
C GLY A 115 7.15 6.38 -21.22
N LEU A 116 7.39 5.71 -20.09
CA LEU A 116 8.29 4.57 -19.99
C LEU A 116 7.75 3.33 -20.73
N LEU A 117 6.46 3.07 -20.57
CA LEU A 117 5.76 1.95 -21.23
C LEU A 117 5.76 2.09 -22.75
N ALA A 118 5.70 3.31 -23.27
CA ALA A 118 5.77 3.57 -24.71
C ALA A 118 7.12 3.16 -25.34
N GLU A 119 8.21 3.13 -24.55
CA GLU A 119 9.55 2.78 -25.01
C GLU A 119 9.82 1.27 -25.02
N LEU A 120 8.89 0.45 -24.55
CA LEU A 120 9.10 -1.00 -24.52
C LEU A 120 9.17 -1.58 -25.94
N SER A 121 10.13 -2.48 -26.17
CA SER A 121 10.19 -3.29 -27.38
C SER A 121 9.13 -4.39 -27.38
N ASP A 122 8.83 -5.00 -28.53
CA ASP A 122 7.89 -6.13 -28.59
C ASP A 122 8.34 -7.31 -27.72
N ALA A 123 9.66 -7.56 -27.66
CA ALA A 123 10.23 -8.59 -26.80
C ALA A 123 10.00 -8.28 -25.31
N GLN A 124 10.09 -7.01 -24.91
CA GLN A 124 9.82 -6.57 -23.55
C GLN A 124 8.34 -6.63 -23.18
N VAL A 125 7.44 -6.35 -24.13
CA VAL A 125 5.99 -6.54 -23.93
C VAL A 125 5.66 -8.03 -23.76
N ALA A 126 6.28 -8.91 -24.54
CA ALA A 126 6.13 -10.36 -24.39
C ALA A 126 6.68 -10.87 -23.03
N GLU A 127 7.83 -10.36 -22.59
CA GLU A 127 8.42 -10.66 -21.28
C GLU A 127 7.48 -10.24 -20.13
N LEU A 128 6.89 -9.05 -20.22
CA LEU A 128 5.90 -8.55 -19.26
C LEU A 128 4.68 -9.48 -19.19
N GLY A 129 4.18 -9.93 -20.34
CA GLY A 129 3.08 -10.91 -20.42
C GLY A 129 3.43 -12.23 -19.70
N ALA A 130 4.60 -12.80 -19.98
CA ALA A 130 5.07 -14.01 -19.33
C ALA A 130 5.25 -13.84 -17.81
N ALA A 131 5.72 -12.66 -17.36
CA ALA A 131 5.82 -12.34 -15.95
C ALA A 131 4.44 -12.26 -15.28
N PHE A 132 3.44 -11.68 -15.96
CA PHE A 132 2.07 -11.65 -15.46
C PHE A 132 1.50 -13.05 -15.26
N GLU A 133 1.67 -13.94 -16.23
CA GLU A 133 1.22 -15.34 -16.14
C GLU A 133 1.87 -16.08 -14.97
N ARG A 134 3.19 -15.99 -14.83
CA ARG A 134 3.93 -16.59 -13.70
C ARG A 134 3.40 -16.09 -12.36
N ARG A 135 3.22 -14.77 -12.20
CA ARG A 135 2.69 -14.18 -10.97
C ARG A 135 1.22 -14.54 -10.72
N ASN A 136 0.42 -14.77 -11.76
CA ASN A 136 -0.95 -15.28 -11.62
C ASN A 136 -0.96 -16.72 -11.10
N ALA A 137 -0.04 -17.57 -11.57
CA ALA A 137 0.11 -18.93 -11.07
C ALA A 137 0.53 -18.95 -9.59
N GLU A 138 1.54 -18.15 -9.21
CA GLU A 138 1.95 -17.97 -7.81
C GLU A 138 0.79 -17.49 -6.93
N ALA A 139 0.02 -16.50 -7.41
CA ALA A 139 -1.13 -15.97 -6.68
C ALA A 139 -2.25 -17.02 -6.52
N ARG A 140 -2.50 -17.84 -7.54
CA ARG A 140 -3.48 -18.94 -7.46
C ARG A 140 -3.04 -19.96 -6.41
N GLU A 141 -1.79 -20.40 -6.45
CA GLU A 141 -1.23 -21.33 -5.48
C GLU A 141 -1.34 -20.80 -4.04
N GLU A 142 -1.01 -19.52 -3.82
CA GLU A 142 -1.04 -18.92 -2.48
C GLU A 142 -2.46 -18.71 -1.93
N PHE A 143 -3.40 -18.29 -2.78
CA PHE A 143 -4.69 -17.75 -2.33
C PHE A 143 -5.91 -18.62 -2.63
N LEU A 144 -5.83 -19.52 -3.62
CA LEU A 144 -6.98 -20.29 -4.12
C LEU A 144 -6.79 -21.80 -3.97
N GLU A 145 -5.55 -22.30 -4.01
CA GLU A 145 -5.27 -23.72 -3.91
C GLU A 145 -5.15 -24.22 -2.47
N GLY A 146 -5.63 -25.43 -2.22
CA GLY A 146 -5.63 -26.08 -0.91
C GLY A 146 -7.03 -26.27 -0.35
N ARG A 147 -7.11 -26.87 0.85
CA ARG A 147 -8.41 -27.16 1.47
C ARG A 147 -9.04 -25.85 1.96
N PRO A 148 -10.37 -25.70 1.89
CA PRO A 148 -11.06 -24.50 2.37
C PRO A 148 -10.69 -24.09 3.81
N ALA A 149 -10.47 -25.08 4.69
CA ALA A 149 -10.03 -24.85 6.07
C ALA A 149 -8.63 -24.20 6.13
N ASP A 150 -7.68 -24.65 5.32
CA ASP A 150 -6.32 -24.12 5.29
C ASP A 150 -6.31 -22.67 4.75
N LEU A 151 -7.10 -22.40 3.70
CA LEU A 151 -7.26 -21.05 3.14
C LEU A 151 -7.84 -20.06 4.16
N ARG A 152 -8.82 -20.52 4.96
CA ARG A 152 -9.40 -19.76 6.06
C ARG A 152 -8.35 -19.44 7.13
N GLU A 153 -7.60 -20.44 7.59
CA GLU A 153 -6.55 -20.25 8.60
C GLU A 153 -5.47 -19.26 8.13
N ARG A 154 -5.02 -19.38 6.87
CA ARG A 154 -4.06 -18.43 6.28
C ARG A 154 -4.60 -17.00 6.27
N ARG A 155 -5.88 -16.81 5.95
CA ARG A 155 -6.50 -15.47 5.92
C ARG A 155 -6.59 -14.85 7.32
N ILE A 156 -6.99 -15.63 8.31
CA ILE A 156 -7.00 -15.21 9.73
C ILE A 156 -5.58 -14.84 10.16
N ALA A 157 -4.60 -15.71 9.92
CA ALA A 157 -3.20 -15.47 10.30
C ALA A 157 -2.63 -14.20 9.65
N ARG A 158 -2.95 -13.92 8.37
CA ARG A 158 -2.57 -12.68 7.70
C ARG A 158 -3.18 -11.45 8.37
N MET A 159 -4.46 -11.49 8.73
CA MET A 159 -5.12 -10.38 9.43
C MET A 159 -4.53 -10.19 10.83
N GLU A 160 -4.32 -11.26 11.59
CA GLU A 160 -3.66 -11.19 12.90
C GLU A 160 -2.28 -10.55 12.81
N LYS A 161 -1.44 -10.98 11.85
CA LYS A 161 -0.10 -10.42 11.63
C LYS A 161 -0.15 -8.92 11.33
N ARG A 162 -1.11 -8.47 10.51
CA ARG A 162 -1.31 -7.03 10.22
C ARG A 162 -1.67 -6.26 11.48
N LEU A 163 -2.63 -6.76 12.26
CA LEU A 163 -3.08 -6.10 13.49
C LEU A 163 -2.02 -6.12 14.60
N GLN A 164 -1.18 -7.15 14.66
CA GLN A 164 -0.11 -7.25 15.66
C GLN A 164 0.93 -6.14 15.54
N ARG A 165 1.17 -5.59 14.34
CA ARG A 165 2.03 -4.42 14.17
C ARG A 165 1.49 -3.22 14.98
N TRP A 166 0.18 -3.01 14.92
CA TRP A 166 -0.50 -1.84 15.49
C TRP A 166 -0.94 -2.01 16.95
N PHE A 167 -1.30 -3.23 17.35
CA PHE A 167 -1.84 -3.52 18.67
C PHE A 167 -0.89 -4.37 19.53
N GLY A 168 0.21 -4.90 18.97
CA GLY A 168 1.01 -5.91 19.64
C GLY A 168 0.28 -7.25 19.74
N ARG A 169 0.60 -8.06 20.76
CA ARG A 169 -0.03 -9.39 20.94
C ARG A 169 -1.55 -9.25 21.12
N LEU A 170 -2.31 -9.93 20.26
CA LEU A 170 -3.78 -9.98 20.33
C LEU A 170 -4.24 -10.97 21.41
N ASN A 171 -5.30 -10.60 22.13
CA ASN A 171 -5.94 -11.44 23.14
C ASN A 171 -6.96 -12.43 22.50
N ALA A 172 -7.52 -13.35 23.30
CA ALA A 172 -8.42 -14.39 22.80
C ALA A 172 -9.71 -13.83 22.17
N ALA A 173 -10.30 -12.79 22.77
CA ALA A 173 -11.50 -12.14 22.23
C ALA A 173 -11.23 -11.46 20.88
N GLN A 174 -10.09 -10.79 20.75
CA GLN A 174 -9.66 -10.16 19.49
C GLN A 174 -9.46 -11.20 18.38
N ARG A 175 -8.87 -12.37 18.68
CA ARG A 175 -8.70 -13.45 17.69
C ARG A 175 -10.03 -14.09 17.30
N ALA A 176 -10.92 -14.31 18.27
CA ALA A 176 -12.27 -14.79 18.01
C ALA A 176 -13.01 -13.84 17.05
N ARG A 177 -12.92 -12.53 17.30
CA ARG A 177 -13.52 -11.50 16.45
C ARG A 177 -12.96 -11.49 15.02
N ILE A 178 -11.67 -11.76 14.82
CA ILE A 178 -11.07 -11.94 13.49
C ILE A 178 -11.63 -13.19 12.80
N GLY A 179 -11.87 -14.27 13.55
CA GLY A 179 -12.53 -15.48 13.03
C GLY A 179 -13.95 -15.22 12.53
N GLU A 180 -14.73 -14.43 13.28
CA GLU A 180 -16.07 -13.98 12.88
C GLU A 180 -16.03 -13.09 11.64
N TRP A 181 -15.12 -12.11 11.61
CA TRP A 181 -14.89 -11.27 10.44
C TRP A 181 -14.61 -12.11 9.20
N ASN A 182 -13.69 -13.08 9.28
CA ASN A 182 -13.38 -13.96 8.16
C ASN A 182 -14.61 -14.72 7.65
N ASN A 183 -15.46 -15.22 8.57
CA ASN A 183 -16.67 -15.97 8.21
C ASN A 183 -17.74 -15.06 7.58
N ALA A 184 -17.73 -13.76 7.90
CA ALA A 184 -18.68 -12.80 7.36
C ALA A 184 -18.33 -12.33 5.95
N LEU A 185 -17.08 -12.48 5.49
CA LEU A 185 -16.64 -11.98 4.18
C LEU A 185 -17.31 -12.72 3.01
N MET A 186 -17.70 -11.96 1.99
CA MET A 186 -18.06 -12.48 0.67
C MET A 186 -16.78 -12.68 -0.14
N LEU A 187 -16.24 -13.89 -0.09
CA LEU A 187 -14.97 -14.24 -0.73
C LEU A 187 -15.21 -14.89 -2.09
N ASP A 188 -14.89 -14.17 -3.15
CA ASP A 188 -14.80 -14.73 -4.49
C ASP A 188 -13.35 -14.62 -4.99
N GLY A 189 -12.58 -15.66 -4.71
CA GLY A 189 -11.17 -15.72 -5.06
C GLY A 189 -10.93 -15.83 -6.56
N GLU A 190 -11.80 -16.53 -7.28
CA GLU A 190 -11.72 -16.64 -8.74
C GLU A 190 -12.08 -15.31 -9.40
N ALA A 191 -13.12 -14.60 -8.94
CA ALA A 191 -13.44 -13.26 -9.45
C ALA A 191 -12.31 -12.25 -9.17
N TRP A 192 -11.64 -12.35 -8.01
CA TRP A 192 -10.46 -11.53 -7.72
C TRP A 192 -9.31 -11.80 -8.71
N LEU A 193 -8.98 -13.07 -8.96
CA LEU A 193 -7.92 -13.43 -9.90
C LEU A 193 -8.28 -13.05 -11.33
N ALA A 194 -9.54 -13.29 -11.75
CA ALA A 194 -10.03 -12.91 -13.07
C ALA A 194 -9.94 -11.40 -13.29
N ARG A 195 -10.22 -10.56 -12.28
CA ARG A 195 -10.03 -9.11 -12.36
C ARG A 195 -8.57 -8.72 -12.56
N ARG A 196 -7.67 -9.34 -11.79
CA ARG A 196 -6.23 -9.12 -11.93
C ARG A 196 -5.78 -9.43 -13.35
N VAL A 197 -6.20 -10.57 -13.90
CA VAL A 197 -5.92 -10.98 -15.28
C VAL A 197 -6.52 -9.98 -16.28
N ALA A 198 -7.77 -9.55 -16.10
CA ALA A 198 -8.42 -8.60 -17.00
C ALA A 198 -7.68 -7.25 -17.05
N TRP A 199 -7.24 -6.73 -15.90
CA TRP A 199 -6.42 -5.52 -15.84
C TRP A 199 -5.10 -5.68 -16.61
N GLN A 200 -4.44 -6.83 -16.45
CA GLN A 200 -3.18 -7.13 -17.14
C GLN A 200 -3.35 -7.24 -18.65
N GLN A 201 -4.42 -7.90 -19.10
CA GLN A 201 -4.73 -8.02 -20.52
C GLN A 201 -5.08 -6.66 -21.13
N ALA A 202 -5.79 -5.80 -20.41
CA ALA A 202 -6.06 -4.43 -20.86
C ALA A 202 -4.76 -3.62 -21.01
N LEU A 203 -3.81 -3.76 -20.08
CA LEU A 203 -2.50 -3.13 -20.20
C LEU A 203 -1.74 -3.67 -21.42
N LEU A 204 -1.67 -4.99 -21.61
CA LEU A 204 -0.99 -5.59 -22.77
C LEU A 204 -1.62 -5.14 -24.09
N ALA A 205 -2.94 -5.08 -24.18
CA ALA A 205 -3.65 -4.57 -25.35
C ALA A 205 -3.34 -3.09 -25.63
N ALA A 206 -3.23 -2.25 -24.58
CA ALA A 206 -2.80 -0.87 -24.75
C ALA A 206 -1.36 -0.78 -25.26
N LEU A 207 -0.47 -1.69 -24.82
CA LEU A 207 0.93 -1.75 -25.27
C LEU A 207 1.09 -2.23 -26.71
N GLU A 208 0.15 -3.00 -27.24
CA GLU A 208 0.14 -3.35 -28.68
C GLU A 208 -0.04 -2.10 -29.56
N GLN A 209 -0.72 -1.07 -29.06
CA GLN A 209 -0.96 0.20 -29.76
C GLN A 209 -0.09 1.35 -29.27
N ARG A 210 1.01 1.06 -28.57
CA ARG A 210 1.88 2.06 -27.90
C ARG A 210 2.52 3.12 -28.82
N ALA A 211 2.50 2.92 -30.14
CA ALA A 211 2.89 3.93 -31.12
C ALA A 211 2.00 5.18 -31.04
N ASP A 212 0.71 5.03 -30.73
CA ASP A 212 -0.16 6.14 -30.33
C ASP A 212 0.04 6.45 -28.84
N ARG A 213 1.04 7.29 -28.56
CA ARG A 213 1.39 7.69 -27.19
C ARG A 213 0.24 8.40 -26.47
N ALA A 214 -0.60 9.12 -27.19
CA ALA A 214 -1.73 9.83 -26.60
C ALA A 214 -2.83 8.85 -26.18
N ALA A 215 -3.10 7.83 -26.99
CA ALA A 215 -4.00 6.74 -26.61
C ALA A 215 -3.44 5.95 -25.44
N LEU A 216 -2.17 5.53 -25.49
CA LEU A 216 -1.54 4.79 -24.40
C LEU A 216 -1.59 5.56 -23.07
N ALA A 217 -1.31 6.86 -23.08
CA ALA A 217 -1.37 7.68 -21.87
C ALA A 217 -2.77 7.70 -21.24
N ARG A 218 -3.83 7.81 -22.05
CA ARG A 218 -5.21 7.75 -21.55
C ARG A 218 -5.54 6.38 -20.96
N GLU A 219 -5.17 5.30 -21.63
CA GLU A 219 -5.43 3.93 -21.15
C GLU A 219 -4.66 3.63 -19.86
N VAL A 220 -3.39 4.00 -19.77
CA VAL A 220 -2.58 3.84 -18.56
C VAL A 220 -3.14 4.66 -17.40
N GLU A 221 -3.59 5.89 -17.64
CA GLU A 221 -4.24 6.71 -16.61
C GLU A 221 -5.52 6.04 -16.10
N ALA A 222 -6.40 5.58 -17.00
CA ALA A 222 -7.63 4.88 -16.62
C ALA A 222 -7.33 3.60 -15.82
N LEU A 223 -6.36 2.79 -16.26
CA LEU A 223 -5.97 1.56 -15.57
C LEU A 223 -5.44 1.80 -14.15
N LEU A 224 -4.73 2.91 -13.93
CA LEU A 224 -4.14 3.24 -12.63
C LEU A 224 -5.13 3.92 -11.67
N ARG A 225 -6.00 4.78 -12.18
CA ARG A 225 -6.87 5.64 -11.37
C ARG A 225 -8.30 5.13 -11.23
N THR A 226 -8.81 4.44 -12.24
CA THR A 226 -10.19 3.94 -12.27
C THR A 226 -10.30 2.42 -12.50
N PRO A 227 -9.48 1.57 -11.84
CA PRO A 227 -9.55 0.12 -12.04
C PRO A 227 -10.93 -0.48 -11.71
N GLN A 228 -11.75 0.20 -10.91
CA GLN A 228 -13.12 -0.16 -10.55
C GLN A 228 -14.14 -0.02 -11.69
N GLU A 229 -13.84 0.73 -12.75
CA GLU A 229 -14.76 0.86 -13.90
C GLU A 229 -14.96 -0.47 -14.60
N GLY A 230 -13.91 -1.31 -14.65
CA GLY A 230 -13.97 -2.68 -15.16
C GLY A 230 -14.64 -3.70 -14.22
N TRP A 231 -15.22 -3.26 -13.09
CA TRP A 231 -15.85 -4.17 -12.14
C TRP A 231 -17.29 -4.52 -12.53
N THR A 232 -17.74 -5.73 -12.19
CA THR A 232 -19.16 -6.07 -12.29
C THR A 232 -19.93 -5.42 -11.14
N ALA A 233 -21.24 -5.21 -11.31
CA ALA A 233 -22.08 -4.67 -10.24
C ALA A 233 -22.05 -5.55 -8.97
N GLU A 234 -22.07 -6.87 -9.16
CA GLU A 234 -21.96 -7.85 -8.09
C GLU A 234 -20.62 -7.73 -7.33
N TYR A 235 -19.50 -7.66 -8.03
CA TYR A 235 -18.20 -7.53 -7.38
C TYR A 235 -18.04 -6.19 -6.65
N ARG A 236 -18.58 -5.10 -7.20
CA ARG A 236 -18.64 -3.80 -6.50
C ARG A 236 -19.40 -3.92 -5.18
N ALA A 237 -20.55 -4.60 -5.18
CA ALA A 237 -21.34 -4.83 -3.98
C ALA A 237 -20.58 -5.71 -2.96
N GLN A 238 -19.93 -6.79 -3.40
CA GLN A 238 -19.11 -7.64 -2.55
C GLN A 238 -17.93 -6.87 -1.93
N ALA A 239 -17.23 -6.04 -2.72
CA ALA A 239 -16.12 -5.23 -2.25
C ALA A 239 -16.56 -4.19 -1.22
N ALA A 240 -17.69 -3.50 -1.46
CA ALA A 240 -18.28 -2.55 -0.52
C ALA A 240 -18.68 -3.23 0.79
N TYR A 241 -19.36 -4.38 0.72
CA TYR A 241 -19.73 -5.15 1.90
C TYR A 241 -18.50 -5.63 2.69
N ASN A 242 -17.48 -6.17 2.01
CA ASN A 242 -16.25 -6.61 2.67
C ASN A 242 -15.49 -5.45 3.34
N ARG A 243 -15.51 -4.25 2.74
CA ARG A 243 -14.97 -3.02 3.33
C ARG A 243 -15.69 -2.69 4.64
N GLU A 244 -17.01 -2.70 4.66
CA GLU A 244 -17.81 -2.47 5.86
C GLU A 244 -17.46 -3.49 6.97
N GLN A 245 -17.38 -4.78 6.63
CA GLN A 245 -16.99 -5.82 7.59
C GLN A 245 -15.59 -5.60 8.17
N THR A 246 -14.63 -5.18 7.34
CA THR A 246 -13.27 -4.86 7.79
C THR A 246 -13.24 -3.64 8.68
N LEU A 247 -14.00 -2.57 8.38
CA LEU A 247 -14.04 -1.38 9.22
C LEU A 247 -14.70 -1.66 10.58
N ALA A 248 -15.76 -2.47 10.58
CA ALA A 248 -16.37 -2.96 11.81
C ALA A 248 -15.36 -3.77 12.66
N LEU A 249 -14.61 -4.69 12.04
CA LEU A 249 -13.53 -5.41 12.72
C LEU A 249 -12.52 -4.43 13.35
N LEU A 250 -12.01 -3.46 12.59
CA LEU A 250 -11.00 -2.53 13.09
C LEU A 250 -11.52 -1.69 14.27
N ALA A 251 -12.78 -1.24 14.21
CA ALA A 251 -13.43 -0.55 15.30
C ALA A 251 -13.55 -1.44 16.55
N ASP A 252 -13.99 -2.69 16.40
CA ASP A 252 -14.13 -3.65 17.51
C ASP A 252 -12.78 -3.98 18.16
N ILE A 253 -11.72 -4.17 17.36
CA ILE A 253 -10.37 -4.40 17.87
C ILE A 253 -9.84 -3.17 18.60
N ALA A 254 -10.07 -1.96 18.07
CA ALA A 254 -9.65 -0.73 18.71
C ALA A 254 -10.38 -0.48 20.04
N ASN A 255 -11.69 -0.75 20.11
CA ASN A 255 -12.50 -0.56 21.31
C ASN A 255 -12.28 -1.66 22.37
N SER A 256 -11.89 -2.86 21.95
CA SER A 256 -11.51 -3.96 22.87
C SER A 256 -10.03 -3.93 23.27
N ALA A 257 -9.26 -2.94 22.81
CA ALA A 257 -7.84 -2.82 23.10
C ALA A 257 -7.59 -2.53 24.59
N THR A 258 -6.70 -3.31 25.20
CA THR A 258 -6.24 -3.03 26.57
C THR A 258 -5.51 -1.67 26.64
N PRO A 259 -5.34 -1.06 27.83
CA PRO A 259 -4.60 0.20 27.97
C PRO A 259 -3.19 0.16 27.36
N ARG A 260 -2.51 -1.00 27.47
CA ARG A 260 -1.20 -1.22 26.85
C ARG A 260 -1.28 -1.23 25.33
N GLN A 261 -2.26 -1.92 24.75
CA GLN A 261 -2.47 -1.96 23.30
C GLN A 261 -2.86 -0.59 22.75
N ARG A 262 -3.72 0.17 23.45
CA ARG A 262 -4.09 1.55 23.06
C ARG A 262 -2.89 2.49 23.08
N LYS A 263 -2.03 2.40 24.09
CA LYS A 263 -0.76 3.15 24.14
C LYS A 263 0.17 2.78 22.97
N HIS A 264 0.28 1.48 22.66
CA HIS A 264 1.09 0.99 21.54
C HIS A 264 0.55 1.50 20.19
N LEU A 265 -0.76 1.41 19.96
CA LEU A 265 -1.42 1.93 18.75
C LEU A 265 -1.13 3.42 18.56
N LEU A 266 -1.32 4.24 19.60
CA LEU A 266 -1.03 5.67 19.54
C LEU A 266 0.45 5.94 19.24
N ALA A 267 1.36 5.12 19.78
CA ALA A 267 2.79 5.24 19.52
C ALA A 267 3.16 4.85 18.07
N GLU A 268 2.57 3.79 17.52
CA GLU A 268 2.80 3.37 16.13
C GLU A 268 2.26 4.40 15.13
N VAL A 269 1.05 4.92 15.32
CA VAL A 269 0.47 5.97 14.45
C VAL A 269 1.31 7.26 14.53
N GLY A 270 1.67 7.69 15.75
CA GLY A 270 2.51 8.87 15.94
C GLY A 270 3.93 8.70 15.41
N GLY A 271 4.50 7.50 15.56
CA GLY A 271 5.80 7.13 15.02
C GLY A 271 5.81 7.19 13.50
N LEU A 272 4.79 6.64 12.85
CA LEU A 272 4.64 6.71 11.39
C LEU A 272 4.49 8.16 10.91
N ALA A 273 3.68 8.97 11.60
CA ALA A 273 3.56 10.40 11.29
C ALA A 273 4.92 11.11 11.40
N GLY A 274 5.70 10.84 12.44
CA GLY A 274 7.04 11.39 12.62
C GLY A 274 8.04 10.92 11.56
N GLN A 275 7.92 9.67 11.09
CA GLN A 275 8.75 9.15 9.99
C GLN A 275 8.45 9.86 8.68
N PHE A 276 7.19 10.04 8.32
CA PHE A 276 6.79 10.79 7.12
C PHE A 276 7.17 12.27 7.21
N ASP A 277 7.05 12.89 8.38
CA ASP A 277 7.47 14.28 8.62
C ASP A 277 8.99 14.44 8.46
N GLY A 278 9.77 13.45 8.92
CA GLY A 278 11.23 13.43 8.73
C GLY A 278 11.67 13.16 7.28
N LEU A 279 10.79 12.61 6.45
CA LEU A 279 10.99 12.39 5.02
C LEU A 279 10.50 13.56 4.16
N ALA A 280 9.59 14.38 4.68
CA ALA A 280 9.04 15.50 3.96
C ALA A 280 10.14 16.50 3.62
N CYS A 281 10.19 16.89 2.34
CA CYS A 281 11.10 17.92 1.89
C CYS A 281 10.60 19.26 2.42
N ARG A 282 11.36 19.88 3.32
CA ARG A 282 11.04 21.24 3.78
C ARG A 282 11.04 22.16 2.57
N ALA A 283 10.00 22.96 2.40
CA ALA A 283 10.07 24.11 1.50
C ALA A 283 11.31 24.93 1.90
N PRO A 284 12.10 25.43 0.94
CA PRO A 284 13.19 26.33 1.27
C PRO A 284 12.62 27.49 2.11
N ALA A 285 13.24 27.76 3.26
CA ALA A 285 12.90 28.91 4.08
C ALA A 285 13.24 30.17 3.28
N GLY A 286 12.27 30.72 2.56
CA GLY A 286 12.46 31.96 1.82
C GLY A 286 11.68 32.03 0.52
N GLN A 287 10.40 32.38 0.63
CA GLN A 287 9.75 33.37 -0.23
C GLN A 287 8.44 33.79 0.44
N ALA A 288 8.59 34.51 1.56
CA ALA A 288 7.67 35.58 1.87
C ALA A 288 8.11 36.76 0.99
N ALA A 289 7.27 37.12 0.03
CA ALA A 289 7.26 38.43 -0.62
C ALA A 289 5.81 38.91 -0.57
#